data_AF-A0A4U2Z152-F1
#
_entry.id   AF-A0A4U2Z152-F1
#
_cell.length_a   1.000
_cell.length_b   1.000
_cell.length_c   1.000
_cell.angle_alpha   90.00
_cell.angle_beta   90.00
_cell.angle_gamma   90.00
#
_symmetry.space_group_name_H-M   'P 1'
#
loop_
_entity.id
_entity.type
_entity.pdbx_description
1 polymer ?
#
loop_
_entity_poly.entity_id
_entity_poly.type
_entity_poly.pdbx_seq_one_letter_code
_entity_poly.pdbx_strand_id
1 'polypeptide(L)'
;MPSIGITKKVSLTLTEDDWTALDEKAKGNRSLFLRQTIVKALDNEEPPAGELYFKSDLHKEQTLKILNVFNQLSISSDLYYGCLAYVVGATYKADCLIKNIGEDKKVDMDGLFKDMEVLSHSERVMIRFGLQLFNSNMDDIKLSDVMQSLDSDNIKVIKQAIDLFY
;
A
#
# COMPACT_ATOMS: atom_id res chain seq x y z
N MET A 1 -6.19 18.71 -9.03
CA MET A 1 -5.48 17.64 -9.77
C MET A 1 -4.21 17.33 -8.98
N PRO A 2 -3.94 16.07 -8.59
CA PRO A 2 -2.74 15.75 -7.83
C PRO A 2 -1.51 16.05 -8.68
N SER A 3 -0.41 16.51 -8.06
CA SER A 3 0.83 16.77 -8.80
C SER A 3 1.39 15.45 -9.31
N ILE A 4 1.37 15.28 -10.63
CA ILE A 4 1.93 14.13 -11.32
C ILE A 4 3.44 14.17 -11.08
N GLY A 5 3.98 13.15 -10.41
CA GLY A 5 5.42 13.04 -10.17
C GLY A 5 6.21 13.18 -11.48
N ILE A 6 7.36 13.85 -11.42
CA ILE A 6 8.20 14.09 -12.60
C ILE A 6 8.91 12.79 -12.97
N THR A 7 8.57 12.22 -14.13
CA THR A 7 9.27 11.07 -14.68
C THR A 7 10.42 11.53 -15.57
N LYS A 8 11.65 11.10 -15.27
CA LYS A 8 12.82 11.31 -16.14
C LYS A 8 13.33 9.97 -16.64
N LYS A 9 13.53 9.84 -17.95
CA LYS A 9 14.16 8.66 -18.55
C LYS A 9 15.66 8.72 -18.23
N VAL A 10 16.16 7.70 -17.54
CA VAL A 10 17.58 7.52 -17.24
C VAL A 10 18.08 6.25 -17.92
N SER A 11 19.29 6.30 -18.47
CA SER A 11 19.99 5.12 -18.97
C SER A 11 20.95 4.65 -17.89
N LEU A 12 20.83 3.40 -17.47
CA LEU A 12 21.76 2.76 -16.55
C LEU A 12 22.68 1.85 -17.37
N THR A 13 23.98 1.89 -17.08
CA THR A 13 24.97 1.00 -17.69
C THR A 13 25.51 0.10 -16.59
N LEU A 14 25.28 -1.20 -16.73
CA LEU A 14 25.70 -2.26 -15.81
C LEU A 14 26.33 -3.39 -16.61
N THR A 15 27.09 -4.27 -15.95
CA THR A 15 27.62 -5.49 -16.58
C THR A 15 26.49 -6.50 -16.87
N GLU A 16 26.74 -7.49 -17.72
CA GLU A 16 25.74 -8.54 -18.01
C GLU A 16 25.38 -9.35 -16.75
N ASP A 17 26.36 -9.62 -15.89
CA ASP A 17 26.16 -10.32 -14.62
C ASP A 17 25.28 -9.49 -13.67
N ASP A 18 25.53 -8.18 -13.58
CA ASP A 18 24.72 -7.26 -12.77
C ASP A 18 23.28 -7.14 -13.29
N TRP A 19 23.10 -7.11 -14.62
CA TRP A 19 21.77 -7.12 -15.24
C TRP A 19 21.00 -8.40 -14.92
N THR A 20 21.66 -9.55 -15.00
CA THR A 20 21.07 -10.86 -14.68
C THR A 20 20.65 -10.90 -13.21
N ALA A 21 21.52 -10.49 -12.30
CA ALA A 21 21.21 -10.44 -10.88
C ALA A 21 20.07 -9.46 -10.53
N LEU A 22 20.01 -8.32 -11.24
CA LEU A 22 18.92 -7.34 -11.09
C LEU A 22 17.58 -7.95 -11.53
N ASP A 23 17.57 -8.67 -12.65
CA ASP A 23 16.36 -9.24 -13.23
C ASP A 23 15.75 -10.33 -12.35
N GLU A 24 16.60 -11.20 -11.80
CA GLU A 24 16.20 -12.21 -10.82
C GLU A 24 15.55 -11.58 -9.59
N LYS A 25 16.17 -10.51 -9.05
CA LYS A 25 15.64 -9.81 -7.87
C LYS A 25 14.37 -9.01 -8.16
N ALA A 26 14.26 -8.45 -9.36
CA ALA A 26 13.13 -7.63 -9.76
C ALA A 26 11.84 -8.42 -10.00
N LYS A 27 11.92 -9.75 -10.14
CA LYS A 27 10.77 -10.65 -10.35
C LYS A 27 9.80 -10.13 -11.44
N GLY A 28 10.37 -9.63 -12.54
CA GLY A 28 9.61 -9.10 -13.68
C GLY A 28 9.31 -7.60 -13.66
N ASN A 29 9.65 -6.85 -12.60
CA ASN A 29 9.43 -5.40 -12.54
C ASN A 29 10.69 -4.60 -12.17
N ARG A 30 11.61 -4.52 -13.12
CA ARG A 30 12.93 -3.86 -12.97
C ARG A 30 12.83 -2.40 -12.53
N SER A 31 11.91 -1.66 -13.14
CA SER A 31 11.72 -0.23 -12.85
C SER A 31 11.30 -0.02 -11.40
N LEU A 32 10.39 -0.83 -10.89
CA LEU A 32 9.95 -0.73 -9.49
C LEU A 32 11.09 -1.13 -8.54
N PHE A 33 11.76 -2.24 -8.81
CA PHE A 33 12.88 -2.71 -8.00
C PHE A 33 14.01 -1.68 -7.88
N LEU A 34 14.40 -1.07 -9.01
CA LEU A 34 15.41 -0.01 -9.03
C LEU A 34 14.98 1.20 -8.22
N ARG A 35 13.74 1.66 -8.41
CA ARG A 35 13.22 2.80 -7.66
C ARG A 35 13.17 2.52 -6.16
N GLN A 36 12.78 1.32 -5.73
CA GLN A 36 12.80 0.91 -4.32
C GLN A 36 14.21 0.82 -3.75
N THR A 37 15.16 0.30 -4.54
CA THR A 37 16.56 0.20 -4.13
C THR A 37 17.15 1.60 -3.92
N ILE A 38 16.85 2.52 -4.83
CA ILE A 38 17.27 3.92 -4.73
C ILE A 38 16.62 4.59 -3.52
N VAL A 39 15.30 4.46 -3.33
CA VAL A 39 14.61 5.02 -2.16
C VAL A 39 15.19 4.48 -0.86
N LYS A 40 15.40 3.17 -0.73
CA LYS A 40 16.06 2.58 0.45
C LYS A 40 17.48 3.09 0.66
N ALA A 41 18.23 3.33 -0.42
CA ALA A 41 19.59 3.87 -0.32
C ALA A 41 19.58 5.35 0.11
N LEU A 42 18.57 6.12 -0.31
CA LEU A 42 18.37 7.52 0.06
C LEU A 42 17.79 7.67 1.48
N ASP A 43 16.84 6.81 1.88
CA ASP A 43 16.21 6.78 3.21
C ASP A 43 17.18 6.32 4.33
N ASN A 44 18.42 5.91 3.99
CA ASN A 44 19.49 5.77 4.98
C ASN A 44 19.99 7.14 5.51
N GLU A 45 19.51 8.24 4.94
CA GLU A 45 19.47 9.55 5.59
C GLU A 45 18.00 9.86 5.97
N GLU A 46 17.78 10.21 7.24
CA GLU A 46 16.47 10.25 7.91
C GLU A 46 15.30 10.87 7.11
N PRO A 47 14.08 10.32 7.22
CA PRO A 47 12.92 10.88 6.53
C PRO A 47 12.47 12.19 7.20
N PRO A 48 12.25 13.29 6.44
CA PRO A 48 11.55 14.45 6.97
C PRO A 48 10.04 14.22 6.94
N ALA A 49 9.39 14.64 8.04
CA ALA A 49 7.96 14.56 8.38
C ALA A 49 7.51 13.24 9.06
N GLY A 50 7.44 13.28 10.40
CA GLY A 50 6.70 12.40 11.32
C GLY A 50 6.73 10.90 11.02
N GLU A 51 7.41 10.12 11.85
CA GLU A 51 7.47 8.66 11.69
C GLU A 51 6.06 8.04 11.58
N LEU A 52 5.81 7.37 10.45
CA LEU A 52 4.58 6.61 10.21
C LEU A 52 4.45 5.53 11.29
N TYR A 53 3.31 5.50 11.97
CA TYR A 53 3.03 4.50 12.99
C TYR A 53 2.68 3.18 12.32
N PHE A 54 3.52 2.17 12.51
CA PHE A 54 3.17 0.78 12.19
C PHE A 54 2.97 0.00 13.48
N LYS A 55 1.81 -0.65 13.64
CA LYS A 55 1.52 -1.57 14.74
C LYS A 55 2.60 -2.65 14.96
N SER A 56 3.31 -3.05 13.89
CA SER A 56 4.37 -4.05 13.90
C SER A 56 5.17 -4.01 12.59
N ASP A 57 6.32 -4.68 12.56
CA ASP A 57 7.08 -4.89 11.31
C ASP A 57 6.25 -5.65 10.27
N LEU A 58 5.43 -6.61 10.69
CA LEU A 58 4.53 -7.33 9.80
C LEU A 58 3.53 -6.39 9.11
N HIS A 59 3.02 -5.37 9.82
CA HIS A 59 2.14 -4.36 9.22
C HIS A 59 2.90 -3.58 8.12
N LYS A 60 4.14 -3.17 8.39
CA LYS A 60 4.99 -2.49 7.40
C LYS A 60 5.26 -3.37 6.18
N GLU A 61 5.60 -4.63 6.39
CA GLU A 61 5.83 -5.60 5.32
C GLU A 61 4.59 -5.82 4.44
N GLN A 62 3.42 -6.00 5.07
CA GLN A 62 2.15 -6.20 4.36
C GLN A 62 1.76 -4.95 3.56
N THR A 63 2.02 -3.75 4.12
CA THR A 63 1.82 -2.48 3.42
C THR A 63 2.69 -2.39 2.18
N LEU A 64 4.00 -2.65 2.32
CA LEU A 64 4.94 -2.66 1.20
C LEU A 64 4.55 -3.69 0.13
N LYS A 65 4.07 -4.87 0.55
CA LYS A 65 3.60 -5.92 -0.38
C LYS A 65 2.48 -5.40 -1.29
N ILE A 66 1.52 -4.66 -0.74
CA ILE A 66 0.41 -4.08 -1.51
C ILE A 66 0.90 -2.95 -2.44
N LEU A 67 1.73 -2.03 -1.91
CA LEU A 67 2.33 -0.94 -2.71
C LEU A 67 3.07 -1.48 -3.94
N ASN A 68 3.79 -2.59 -3.76
CA ASN A 68 4.53 -3.24 -4.85
C ASN A 68 3.60 -3.70 -5.98
N VAL A 69 2.43 -4.25 -5.63
CA VAL A 69 1.45 -4.68 -6.64
C VAL A 69 0.91 -3.49 -7.43
N PHE A 70 0.74 -2.34 -6.77
CA PHE A 70 0.31 -1.08 -7.41
C PHE A 70 1.45 -0.26 -8.05
N ASN A 71 2.69 -0.75 -8.03
CA ASN A 71 3.88 -0.03 -8.52
C ASN A 71 4.18 1.30 -7.79
N GLN A 72 3.80 1.39 -6.52
CA GLN A 72 4.06 2.55 -5.67
C GLN A 72 5.36 2.35 -4.88
N LEU A 73 6.14 3.42 -4.69
CA LEU A 73 7.42 3.36 -3.98
C LEU A 73 7.26 3.51 -2.47
N SER A 74 6.32 4.35 -2.07
CA SER A 74 6.02 4.72 -0.70
C SER A 74 4.52 5.01 -0.57
N ILE A 75 4.05 5.10 0.68
CA ILE A 75 2.69 5.57 0.98
C ILE A 75 2.47 6.98 0.40
N SER A 76 3.48 7.84 0.46
CA SER A 76 3.43 9.22 -0.03
C SER A 76 3.53 9.37 -1.56
N SER A 77 3.83 8.28 -2.30
CA SER A 77 3.92 8.33 -3.77
C SER A 77 2.56 8.61 -4.41
N ASP A 78 1.51 8.04 -3.85
CA ASP A 78 0.12 8.31 -4.20
C ASP A 78 -0.73 7.99 -2.97
N LEU A 79 -1.37 9.00 -2.38
CA LEU A 79 -2.08 8.85 -1.11
C LEU A 79 -3.30 7.92 -1.20
N TYR A 80 -3.91 7.75 -2.38
CA TYR A 80 -5.05 6.83 -2.56
C TYR A 80 -4.59 5.38 -2.41
N TYR A 81 -3.57 5.00 -3.19
CA TYR A 81 -2.98 3.66 -3.09
C TYR A 81 -2.20 3.46 -1.78
N GLY A 82 -1.57 4.53 -1.29
CA GLY A 82 -0.82 4.59 -0.05
C GLY A 82 -1.66 4.27 1.17
N CYS A 83 -2.73 5.03 1.38
CA CYS A 83 -3.63 4.81 2.50
C CYS A 83 -4.39 3.48 2.40
N LEU A 84 -4.77 3.03 1.20
CA LEU A 84 -5.31 1.69 1.00
C LEU A 84 -4.32 0.62 1.47
N ALA A 85 -3.08 0.67 0.98
CA ALA A 85 -2.05 -0.29 1.32
C ALA A 85 -1.73 -0.28 2.82
N TYR A 86 -1.67 0.89 3.44
CA TYR A 86 -1.39 1.07 4.85
C TYR A 86 -2.53 0.48 5.72
N VAL A 87 -3.78 0.88 5.47
CA VAL A 87 -4.93 0.38 6.25
C VAL A 87 -5.14 -1.13 6.05
N VAL A 88 -5.03 -1.63 4.82
CA VAL A 88 -5.19 -3.07 4.55
C VAL A 88 -4.00 -3.85 5.11
N GLY A 89 -2.78 -3.32 5.04
CA GLY A 89 -1.59 -3.92 5.63
C GLY A 89 -1.74 -4.16 7.13
N ALA A 90 -2.43 -3.27 7.84
CA ALA A 90 -2.70 -3.40 9.26
C ALA A 90 -3.57 -4.63 9.61
N THR A 91 -4.35 -5.14 8.66
CA THR A 91 -5.14 -6.37 8.88
C THR A 91 -4.28 -7.64 8.84
N TYR A 92 -3.04 -7.55 8.35
CA TYR A 92 -2.18 -8.69 8.04
C TYR A 92 -2.77 -9.65 6.98
N LYS A 93 -3.76 -9.18 6.21
CA LYS A 93 -4.43 -9.92 5.14
C LYS A 93 -4.17 -9.30 3.76
N ALA A 94 -2.95 -8.82 3.49
CA ALA A 94 -2.64 -8.22 2.18
C ALA A 94 -3.01 -9.16 1.03
N ASP A 95 -2.80 -10.47 1.20
CA ASP A 95 -3.10 -11.47 0.18
C ASP A 95 -4.60 -11.56 -0.17
N CYS A 96 -5.49 -11.15 0.74
CA CYS A 96 -6.93 -11.04 0.46
C CYS A 96 -7.21 -9.97 -0.61
N LEU A 97 -6.55 -8.81 -0.49
CA LEU A 97 -6.64 -7.75 -1.50
C LEU A 97 -5.88 -8.13 -2.78
N ILE A 98 -4.63 -8.60 -2.64
CA ILE A 98 -3.71 -8.80 -3.77
C ILE A 98 -4.24 -9.79 -4.80
N LYS A 99 -4.86 -10.90 -4.36
CA LYS A 99 -5.42 -11.89 -5.29
C LYS A 99 -6.57 -11.35 -6.14
N ASN A 100 -7.18 -10.25 -5.71
CA ASN A 100 -8.26 -9.56 -6.40
C ASN A 100 -7.75 -8.34 -7.19
N ILE A 101 -6.44 -8.16 -7.36
CA ILE A 101 -5.89 -7.10 -8.22
C ILE A 101 -5.59 -7.70 -9.60
N GLY A 102 -6.28 -7.20 -10.62
CA GLY A 102 -6.06 -7.57 -12.01
C GLY A 102 -4.72 -7.05 -12.56
N GLU A 103 -4.33 -7.55 -13.73
CA GLU A 103 -3.10 -7.10 -14.42
C GLU A 103 -3.13 -5.59 -14.72
N ASP A 104 -4.32 -5.03 -14.96
CA ASP A 104 -4.58 -3.61 -15.19
C ASP A 104 -4.56 -2.76 -13.91
N LYS A 105 -4.23 -3.37 -12.77
CA LYS A 105 -4.16 -2.74 -11.43
C LYS A 105 -5.50 -2.27 -10.89
N LYS A 106 -6.61 -2.77 -11.44
CA LYS A 106 -7.93 -2.59 -10.84
C LYS A 106 -8.22 -3.69 -9.84
N VAL A 107 -8.99 -3.33 -8.81
CA VAL A 107 -9.46 -4.27 -7.80
C VAL A 107 -10.78 -4.88 -8.29
N ASP A 108 -10.84 -6.20 -8.38
CA ASP A 108 -12.07 -6.99 -8.52
C ASP A 108 -12.83 -6.96 -7.18
N MET A 109 -13.83 -6.09 -7.14
CA MET A 109 -14.59 -5.83 -5.91
C MET A 109 -15.47 -7.03 -5.54
N ASP A 110 -16.09 -7.69 -6.51
CA ASP A 110 -16.99 -8.82 -6.24
C ASP A 110 -16.20 -10.01 -5.69
N GLY A 111 -15.04 -10.30 -6.29
CA GLY A 111 -14.09 -11.28 -5.77
C GLY A 111 -13.61 -10.94 -4.36
N LEU A 112 -13.25 -9.67 -4.13
CA LEU A 112 -12.78 -9.20 -2.82
C LEU A 112 -13.84 -9.32 -1.73
N PHE A 113 -15.08 -8.88 -1.97
CA PHE A 113 -16.15 -8.97 -0.98
C PHE A 113 -16.45 -10.41 -0.58
N LYS A 114 -16.42 -11.33 -1.55
CA LYS A 114 -16.58 -12.76 -1.29
C LYS A 114 -15.42 -13.31 -0.44
N ASP A 115 -14.19 -12.93 -0.77
CA ASP A 115 -13.01 -13.35 -0.04
C ASP A 115 -12.92 -12.78 1.38
N MET A 116 -13.59 -11.66 1.63
CA MET A 116 -13.68 -11.02 2.94
C MET A 116 -14.66 -11.72 3.90
N GLU A 117 -15.54 -12.61 3.41
CA GLU A 117 -16.54 -13.30 4.25
C GLU A 117 -15.90 -14.11 5.39
N VAL A 118 -14.71 -14.68 5.16
CA VAL A 118 -13.98 -15.48 6.16
C VAL A 118 -13.19 -14.63 7.17
N LEU A 119 -13.10 -13.32 6.95
CA LEU A 119 -12.36 -12.42 7.83
C LEU A 119 -13.17 -12.08 9.10
N SER A 120 -12.49 -11.55 10.11
CA SER A 120 -13.16 -10.97 11.26
C SER A 120 -13.90 -9.68 10.87
N HIS A 121 -14.84 -9.26 11.71
CA HIS A 121 -15.60 -8.03 11.48
C HIS A 121 -14.68 -6.79 11.42
N SER A 122 -13.70 -6.69 12.32
CA SER A 122 -12.73 -5.59 12.35
C SER A 122 -11.88 -5.53 11.07
N GLU A 123 -11.34 -6.66 10.63
CA GLU A 123 -10.56 -6.75 9.38
C GLU A 123 -11.41 -6.31 8.17
N ARG A 124 -12.66 -6.80 8.07
CA ARG A 124 -13.56 -6.39 6.98
C ARG A 124 -13.79 -4.89 6.97
N VAL A 125 -14.06 -4.31 8.13
CA VAL A 125 -14.36 -2.89 8.29
C VAL A 125 -13.15 -2.02 7.93
N MET A 126 -11.93 -2.43 8.31
CA MET A 126 -10.71 -1.73 7.89
C MET A 126 -10.49 -1.78 6.38
N ILE A 127 -10.66 -2.95 5.74
CA ILE A 127 -10.50 -3.07 4.29
C ILE A 127 -11.52 -2.19 3.56
N ARG A 128 -12.80 -2.24 3.97
CA ARG A 128 -13.86 -1.37 3.42
C ARG A 128 -13.51 0.12 3.55
N PHE A 129 -13.02 0.53 4.72
CA PHE A 129 -12.58 1.91 4.93
C PHE A 129 -11.39 2.29 4.03
N GLY A 130 -10.40 1.40 3.88
CA GLY A 130 -9.28 1.59 2.97
C GLY A 130 -9.74 1.75 1.51
N LEU A 131 -10.73 0.97 1.07
CA LEU A 131 -11.35 1.08 -0.25
C LEU A 131 -12.09 2.41 -0.43
N GLN A 132 -12.77 2.91 0.61
CA GLN A 132 -13.41 4.21 0.59
C GLN A 132 -12.41 5.37 0.48
N LEU A 133 -11.24 5.27 1.15
CA LEU A 133 -10.15 6.24 0.95
C LEU A 133 -9.59 6.16 -0.47
N PHE A 134 -9.44 4.94 -1.01
CA PHE A 134 -8.95 4.71 -2.38
C PHE A 134 -9.89 5.29 -3.44
N ASN A 135 -11.19 5.15 -3.24
CA ASN A 135 -12.22 5.71 -4.12
C ASN A 135 -13.50 5.93 -3.32
N SER A 136 -13.85 7.21 -3.14
CA SER A 136 -14.95 7.68 -2.30
C SER A 136 -16.35 7.18 -2.71
N ASN A 137 -16.49 6.57 -3.90
CA ASN A 137 -17.74 6.03 -4.38
C ASN A 137 -17.85 4.49 -4.25
N MET A 138 -16.87 3.83 -3.62
CA MET A 138 -16.83 2.36 -3.54
C MET A 138 -17.58 1.78 -2.34
N ASP A 139 -17.77 2.56 -1.27
CA ASP A 139 -18.45 2.12 -0.07
C ASP A 139 -19.00 3.32 0.73
N ASP A 140 -20.06 3.10 1.51
CA ASP A 140 -20.68 4.09 2.40
C ASP A 140 -20.51 3.68 3.87
N ILE A 141 -19.28 3.27 4.23
CA ILE A 141 -19.00 2.91 5.62
C ILE A 141 -18.76 4.17 6.44
N LYS A 142 -19.54 4.33 7.52
CA LYS A 142 -19.42 5.51 8.39
C LYS A 142 -18.20 5.38 9.29
N LEU A 143 -17.48 6.48 9.47
CA LEU A 143 -16.33 6.53 10.37
C LEU A 143 -16.67 6.11 11.81
N SER A 144 -17.89 6.41 12.29
CA SER A 144 -18.37 5.95 13.59
C SER A 144 -18.38 4.42 13.71
N ASP A 145 -18.86 3.76 12.66
CA ASP A 145 -19.02 2.31 12.62
C ASP A 145 -17.65 1.64 12.51
N VAL A 146 -16.74 2.28 11.76
CA VAL A 146 -15.31 1.93 11.75
C VAL A 146 -14.74 1.99 13.16
N MET A 147 -14.77 3.16 13.80
CA MET A 147 -14.10 3.37 15.09
C MET A 147 -14.65 2.49 16.22
N GLN A 148 -15.95 2.17 16.23
CA GLN A 148 -16.55 1.32 17.26
C GLN A 148 -16.18 -0.15 17.14
N SER A 149 -15.77 -0.59 15.94
CA SER A 149 -15.45 -1.99 15.65
C SER A 149 -13.99 -2.37 15.91
N LEU A 150 -13.14 -1.40 16.29
CA LEU A 150 -11.69 -1.54 16.31
C LEU A 150 -11.08 -1.41 17.72
N ASP A 151 -9.97 -2.12 17.93
CA ASP A 151 -9.12 -1.93 19.09
C ASP A 151 -8.28 -0.63 18.99
N SER A 152 -7.57 -0.30 20.07
CA SER A 152 -6.80 0.95 20.17
C SER A 152 -5.72 1.10 19.11
N ASP A 153 -5.09 0.00 18.67
CA ASP A 153 -4.00 0.08 17.69
C ASP A 153 -4.54 0.21 16.27
N ASN A 154 -5.63 -0.49 15.96
CA ASN A 154 -6.35 -0.30 14.71
C ASN A 154 -6.97 1.10 14.60
N ILE A 155 -7.48 1.67 15.70
CA ILE A 155 -7.96 3.06 15.73
C ILE A 155 -6.82 4.04 15.39
N LYS A 156 -5.60 3.84 15.93
CA LYS A 156 -4.46 4.70 15.59
C LYS A 156 -4.11 4.65 14.11
N VAL A 157 -4.14 3.46 13.51
CA VAL A 157 -3.94 3.29 12.06
C VAL A 157 -4.98 4.08 11.27
N ILE A 158 -6.26 3.95 11.60
CA ILE A 158 -7.33 4.67 10.90
C ILE A 158 -7.16 6.20 11.05
N LYS A 159 -6.83 6.68 12.25
CA LYS A 159 -6.59 8.12 12.48
C LYS A 159 -5.41 8.62 11.65
N GLN A 160 -4.28 7.91 11.66
CA GLN A 160 -3.13 8.32 10.87
C GLN A 160 -3.43 8.25 9.37
N ALA A 161 -4.18 7.26 8.90
CA ALA A 161 -4.60 7.21 7.50
C ALA A 161 -5.47 8.41 7.09
N ILE A 162 -6.30 8.92 8.01
CA ILE A 162 -7.08 10.16 7.80
C ILE A 162 -6.15 11.37 7.78
N ASP A 163 -5.24 11.49 8.76
CA ASP A 163 -4.29 12.60 8.86
C ASP A 163 -3.31 12.65 7.67
N LEU A 164 -3.00 11.52 7.05
CA LEU A 164 -2.19 11.45 5.83
C LEU A 164 -2.96 11.90 4.59
N PHE A 165 -4.28 11.73 4.58
CA PHE A 165 -5.11 11.88 3.39
C PHE A 165 -5.79 13.26 3.29
N TYR A 166 -6.03 13.94 4.43
CA TYR A 166 -6.67 15.25 4.53
C TYR A 166 -5.73 16.31 5.09
#